data_AF-A0A956WL39-F1
#
_entry.id   AF-A0A956WL39-F1
#
_cell.length_a   1.000
_cell.length_b   1.000
_cell.length_c   1.000
_cell.angle_alpha   90.00
_cell.angle_beta   90.00
_cell.angle_gamma   90.00
#
_symmetry.space_group_name_H-M   'P 1'
#
loop_
_entity.id
_entity.type
_entity.pdbx_description
1 polymer ?
#
loop_
_entity_poly.entity_id
_entity_poly.type
_entity_poly.pdbx_seq_one_letter_code
_entity_poly.pdbx_strand_id
1 'polypeptide(L)'
;MTENRAVGFRDADAQAVLAAIDADETIAFLQSLVRVPSVNPPGDVVEAVRACRVPLDGAGFAVQEFTHAPGKPNLVATWGNPEGPQLAFNAHLDVVPIGDEAAWQYPPFGGQIANGRVYGRGAGDDKASVTAQVMGAVALARQTLLDTRWYRDVWRAHDGDPRLPEPEQNDALARLIQLEDD
;
A
#
# COMPACT_ATOMS: atom_id res chain seq x y z
N MET A 1 17.44 31.24 18.46
CA MET A 1 16.98 29.88 18.84
C MET A 1 15.73 29.60 18.05
N THR A 2 15.90 29.17 16.80
CA THR A 2 14.81 28.85 15.88
C THR A 2 14.51 27.36 16.03
N GLU A 3 13.27 27.07 16.42
CA GLU A 3 12.77 25.71 16.59
C GLU A 3 12.93 24.92 15.29
N ASN A 4 13.59 23.77 15.42
CA ASN A 4 13.75 22.77 14.39
C ASN A 4 12.34 22.23 14.04
N ARG A 5 11.66 22.85 13.07
CA ARG A 5 10.42 22.29 12.52
C ARG A 5 10.81 21.10 11.66
N ALA A 6 10.79 19.92 12.27
CA ALA A 6 10.82 18.66 11.56
C ALA A 6 9.76 18.71 10.45
N VAL A 7 10.20 18.57 9.20
CA VAL A 7 9.34 18.23 8.07
C VAL A 7 8.93 16.77 8.30
N GLY A 8 8.03 16.58 9.26
CA GLY A 8 7.54 15.29 9.71
C GLY A 8 6.11 15.12 9.24
N PHE A 9 5.75 13.87 8.98
CA PHE A 9 4.36 13.45 8.84
C PHE A 9 3.57 13.99 10.03
N ARG A 10 2.64 14.93 9.81
CA ARG A 10 1.90 15.56 10.90
C ARG A 10 0.76 14.63 11.32
N ASP A 11 0.30 14.75 12.56
CA ASP A 11 -0.88 14.01 13.02
C ASP A 11 -2.09 14.23 12.09
N ALA A 12 -2.25 15.44 11.55
CA ALA A 12 -3.29 15.75 10.57
C ALA A 12 -3.15 14.95 9.26
N ASP A 13 -1.92 14.69 8.80
CA ASP A 13 -1.67 13.89 7.59
C ASP A 13 -2.00 12.41 7.86
N ALA A 14 -1.65 11.90 9.05
CA ALA A 14 -2.05 10.56 9.49
C ALA A 14 -3.56 10.41 9.61
N GLN A 15 -4.25 11.39 10.19
CA GLN A 15 -5.71 11.37 10.27
C GLN A 15 -6.37 11.44 8.89
N ALA A 16 -5.81 12.20 7.94
CA ALA A 16 -6.30 12.25 6.57
C ALA A 16 -6.17 10.89 5.87
N VAL A 17 -5.05 10.18 6.05
CA VAL A 17 -4.89 8.81 5.52
C VAL A 17 -5.87 7.84 6.16
N LEU A 18 -5.98 7.86 7.49
CA LEU A 18 -6.90 6.98 8.22
C LEU A 18 -8.36 7.21 7.80
N ALA A 19 -8.75 8.47 7.57
CA ALA A 19 -10.07 8.82 7.07
C ALA A 19 -10.31 8.41 5.60
N ALA A 20 -9.25 8.16 4.84
CA ALA A 20 -9.32 7.70 3.45
C ALA A 20 -9.42 6.17 3.31
N ILE A 21 -9.26 5.44 4.42
CA ILE A 21 -9.46 3.99 4.47
C ILE A 21 -10.96 3.74 4.57
N ASP A 22 -11.53 3.21 3.48
CA ASP A 22 -12.90 2.74 3.47
C ASP A 22 -12.95 1.31 4.04
N ALA A 23 -13.69 1.14 5.14
CA ALA A 23 -13.78 -0.13 5.83
C ALA A 23 -14.50 -1.20 4.99
N ASP A 24 -15.56 -0.84 4.27
CA ASP A 24 -16.33 -1.78 3.46
C ASP A 24 -15.53 -2.22 2.24
N GLU A 25 -14.80 -1.29 1.61
CA GLU A 25 -13.86 -1.60 0.52
C GLU A 25 -12.74 -2.54 1.01
N THR A 26 -12.16 -2.24 2.18
CA THR A 26 -11.09 -3.05 2.76
C THR A 26 -11.56 -4.47 3.10
N ILE A 27 -12.76 -4.60 3.69
CA ILE A 27 -13.37 -5.89 4.00
C ILE A 27 -13.69 -6.65 2.70
N ALA A 28 -14.27 -5.98 1.70
CA ALA A 28 -14.57 -6.60 0.41
C ALA A 28 -13.31 -7.07 -0.30
N PHE A 29 -12.21 -6.31 -0.22
CA PHE A 29 -10.92 -6.70 -0.77
C PHE A 29 -10.37 -7.95 -0.09
N LEU A 30 -10.35 -8.00 1.25
CA LEU A 30 -9.94 -9.19 2.01
C LEU A 30 -10.80 -10.40 1.66
N GLN A 31 -12.12 -10.24 1.60
CA GLN A 31 -13.02 -11.33 1.18
C GLN A 31 -12.70 -11.82 -0.23
N SER A 32 -12.37 -10.92 -1.16
CA SER A 32 -12.01 -11.31 -2.53
C SER A 32 -10.73 -12.14 -2.57
N LEU A 33 -9.70 -11.76 -1.80
CA LEU A 33 -8.48 -12.55 -1.67
C LEU A 33 -8.77 -13.90 -1.02
N VAL A 34 -9.54 -13.95 0.08
CA VAL A 34 -9.89 -15.21 0.76
C VAL A 34 -10.62 -16.18 -0.16
N ARG A 35 -11.45 -15.66 -1.08
CA ARG A 35 -12.18 -16.48 -2.06
C ARG A 35 -11.31 -17.09 -3.17
N VAL A 36 -10.07 -16.64 -3.33
CA VAL A 36 -9.11 -17.23 -4.26
C VAL A 36 -8.38 -18.39 -3.58
N PRO A 37 -8.57 -19.66 -3.98
CA PRO A 37 -7.86 -20.79 -3.39
C PRO A 37 -6.42 -20.83 -3.92
N SER A 38 -5.47 -20.40 -3.10
CA SER A 38 -4.03 -20.33 -3.42
C SER A 38 -3.21 -21.33 -2.61
N VAL A 39 -3.70 -22.57 -2.50
CA VAL A 39 -3.13 -23.58 -1.60
C VAL A 39 -1.74 -24.02 -2.05
N ASN A 40 -0.79 -24.05 -1.12
CA ASN A 40 0.57 -24.53 -1.33
C ASN A 40 0.80 -25.86 -0.59
N PRO A 41 1.25 -26.92 -1.30
CA PRO A 41 1.45 -27.04 -2.76
C PRO A 41 0.13 -27.09 -3.58
N PRO A 42 0.13 -26.66 -4.87
CA PRO A 42 1.29 -26.18 -5.62
C PRO A 42 1.64 -24.72 -5.34
N GLY A 43 0.73 -23.93 -4.77
CA GLY A 43 0.92 -22.51 -4.47
C GLY A 43 0.68 -21.62 -5.69
N ASP A 44 -0.36 -21.91 -6.49
CA ASP A 44 -0.77 -21.03 -7.58
C ASP A 44 -1.42 -19.76 -7.01
N VAL A 45 -0.78 -18.61 -7.24
CA VAL A 45 -1.20 -17.30 -6.71
C VAL A 45 -1.58 -16.33 -7.83
N VAL A 46 -1.69 -16.77 -9.08
CA VAL A 46 -1.92 -15.88 -10.24
C VAL A 46 -3.17 -15.02 -10.06
N GLU A 47 -4.29 -15.63 -9.68
CA GLU A 47 -5.55 -14.91 -9.47
C GLU A 47 -5.49 -13.96 -8.26
N ALA A 48 -4.76 -14.33 -7.21
CA ALA A 48 -4.60 -13.50 -6.02
C ALA A 48 -3.69 -12.28 -6.32
N VAL A 49 -2.65 -12.46 -7.13
CA VAL A 49 -1.79 -11.37 -7.64
C VAL A 49 -2.60 -10.42 -8.52
N ARG A 50 -3.42 -10.94 -9.44
CA ARG A 50 -4.32 -10.12 -10.27
C ARG A 50 -5.26 -9.28 -9.42
N ALA A 51 -5.85 -9.87 -8.38
CA ALA A 51 -6.71 -9.14 -7.45
C ALA A 51 -5.98 -7.97 -6.78
N CYS A 52 -4.72 -8.15 -6.37
CA CYS A 52 -3.90 -7.08 -5.78
C CYS A 52 -3.51 -6.00 -6.80
N ARG A 53 -3.26 -6.39 -8.05
CA ARG A 53 -2.84 -5.48 -9.12
C ARG A 53 -3.90 -4.44 -9.45
N VAL A 54 -5.19 -4.82 -9.47
CA VAL A 54 -6.31 -3.92 -9.83
C VAL A 54 -6.33 -2.61 -9.01
N PRO A 55 -6.37 -2.63 -7.66
CA PRO A 55 -6.37 -1.41 -6.88
C PRO A 55 -5.04 -0.64 -6.94
N LEU A 56 -3.90 -1.32 -7.07
CA LEU A 56 -2.58 -0.68 -7.17
C LEU A 56 -2.40 0.08 -8.49
N ASP A 57 -2.77 -0.53 -9.62
CA ASP A 57 -2.80 0.11 -10.93
C ASP A 57 -3.79 1.29 -10.92
N GLY A 58 -4.98 1.09 -10.34
CA GLY A 58 -6.00 2.14 -10.22
C GLY A 58 -5.57 3.33 -9.35
N ALA A 59 -4.66 3.10 -8.40
CA ALA A 59 -4.07 4.13 -7.55
C ALA A 59 -2.82 4.80 -8.18
N GLY A 60 -2.31 4.28 -9.30
CA GLY A 60 -1.18 4.85 -10.05
C GLY A 60 0.20 4.33 -9.65
N PHE A 61 0.30 3.20 -8.94
CA PHE A 61 1.59 2.59 -8.63
C PHE A 61 2.27 2.05 -9.90
N ALA A 62 3.60 2.06 -9.91
CA ALA A 62 4.36 1.32 -10.91
C ALA A 62 4.40 -0.16 -10.50
N VAL A 63 3.61 -0.99 -11.18
CA VAL A 63 3.42 -2.41 -10.82
C VAL A 63 4.16 -3.32 -11.80
N GLN A 64 4.96 -4.25 -11.27
CA GLN A 64 5.71 -5.25 -12.03
C GLN A 64 5.48 -6.65 -11.46
N GLU A 65 5.48 -7.66 -12.34
CA GLU A 65 5.35 -9.06 -11.97
C GLU A 65 6.65 -9.82 -12.27
N PHE A 66 7.14 -10.57 -11.29
CA PHE A 66 8.35 -11.40 -11.40
C PHE A 66 8.00 -12.86 -11.13
N THR A 67 7.97 -13.68 -12.17
CA THR A 67 7.60 -15.10 -12.06
C THR A 67 8.84 -15.97 -12.04
N HIS A 68 9.09 -16.66 -10.92
CA HIS A 68 10.22 -17.60 -10.81
C HIS A 68 9.83 -19.04 -11.16
N ALA A 69 8.54 -19.38 -11.06
CA ALA A 69 7.99 -20.70 -11.38
C ALA A 69 6.54 -20.57 -11.88
N PRO A 70 6.05 -21.52 -12.70
CA PRO A 70 4.66 -21.49 -13.18
C PRO A 70 3.66 -21.37 -12.04
N GLY A 71 2.69 -20.44 -12.17
CA GLY A 71 1.68 -20.17 -11.15
C GLY A 71 2.16 -19.31 -9.96
N LYS A 72 3.44 -18.92 -9.91
CA LYS A 72 4.04 -18.19 -8.77
C LYS A 72 4.61 -16.82 -9.14
N PRO A 73 3.81 -15.89 -9.69
CA PRO A 73 4.25 -14.51 -9.85
C PRO A 73 4.41 -13.85 -8.48
N ASN A 74 5.50 -13.10 -8.29
CA ASN A 74 5.62 -12.07 -7.27
C ASN A 74 5.13 -10.74 -7.84
N LEU A 75 4.39 -9.95 -7.07
CA LEU A 75 3.96 -8.62 -7.44
C LEU A 75 4.79 -7.60 -6.69
N VAL A 76 5.41 -6.66 -7.40
CA VAL A 76 6.13 -5.53 -6.83
C VAL A 76 5.45 -4.25 -7.29
N ALA A 77 4.95 -3.46 -6.35
CA ALA A 77 4.38 -2.15 -6.61
C ALA A 77 5.25 -1.08 -5.96
N THR A 78 5.68 -0.10 -6.75
CA THR A 78 6.56 0.98 -6.31
C THR A 78 5.91 2.34 -6.49
N TRP A 79 6.27 3.26 -5.61
CA TRP A 79 5.90 4.67 -5.68
C TRP A 79 7.01 5.52 -5.08
N GLY A 80 7.33 6.66 -5.69
CA GLY A 80 8.31 7.63 -5.18
C GLY A 80 9.64 7.62 -5.92
N ASN A 81 10.65 8.26 -5.31
CA ASN A 81 12.00 8.40 -5.88
C ASN A 81 12.85 7.14 -5.58
N PRO A 82 13.40 6.45 -6.61
CA PRO A 82 14.26 5.28 -6.40
C PRO A 82 15.57 5.58 -5.65
N GLU A 83 16.08 6.82 -5.71
CA GLU A 83 17.37 7.20 -5.09
C GLU A 83 17.25 7.61 -3.61
N GLY A 84 16.02 7.67 -3.06
CA GLY A 84 15.77 8.03 -1.67
C GLY A 84 15.75 6.83 -0.70
N PRO A 85 15.58 7.08 0.62
CA PRO A 85 15.32 6.01 1.59
C PRO A 85 14.09 5.19 1.18
N GLN A 86 14.26 3.86 1.15
CA GLN A 86 13.21 2.93 0.73
C GLN A 86 12.64 2.17 1.92
N LEU A 87 11.31 2.02 1.93
CA LEU A 87 10.60 1.12 2.83
C LEU A 87 9.90 0.04 2.00
N ALA A 88 10.23 -1.22 2.27
CA ALA A 88 9.59 -2.36 1.63
C ALA A 88 8.66 -3.06 2.63
N PHE A 89 7.41 -3.21 2.24
CA PHE A 89 6.48 -4.13 2.90
C PHE A 89 6.47 -5.44 2.13
N ASN A 90 6.44 -6.55 2.87
CA ASN A 90 6.39 -7.89 2.30
C ASN A 90 5.25 -8.67 2.96
N ALA A 91 4.58 -9.48 2.16
CA ALA A 91 3.49 -10.37 2.57
C ALA A 91 3.36 -11.48 1.51
N HIS A 92 2.63 -12.55 1.83
CA HIS A 92 2.44 -13.65 0.88
C HIS A 92 0.96 -13.97 0.62
N LEU A 93 0.70 -14.57 -0.54
CA LEU A 93 -0.65 -14.84 -1.04
C LEU A 93 -1.02 -16.31 -0.99
N ASP A 94 -0.03 -17.20 -0.95
CA ASP A 94 -0.25 -18.63 -0.83
C ASP A 94 -0.72 -18.99 0.58
N VAL A 95 -1.45 -20.09 0.68
CA VAL A 95 -2.03 -20.53 1.94
C VAL A 95 -1.76 -22.01 2.17
N VAL A 96 -1.71 -22.43 3.43
CA VAL A 96 -1.61 -23.86 3.76
C VAL A 96 -2.89 -24.62 3.39
N PRO A 97 -2.82 -25.97 3.27
CA PRO A 97 -4.01 -26.79 3.06
C PRO A 97 -5.12 -26.56 4.09
N ILE A 98 -6.37 -26.75 3.69
CA ILE A 98 -7.54 -26.50 4.55
C ILE A 98 -7.73 -27.55 5.65
N GLY A 99 -7.06 -28.71 5.54
CA GLY A 99 -7.29 -29.84 6.43
C GLY A 99 -8.64 -30.49 6.16
N ASP A 100 -9.32 -30.93 7.23
CA ASP A 100 -10.67 -31.49 7.15
C ASP A 100 -11.71 -30.39 6.96
N GLU A 101 -12.39 -30.38 5.81
CA GLU A 101 -13.43 -29.40 5.48
C GLU A 101 -14.62 -29.46 6.45
N ALA A 102 -14.96 -30.65 6.98
CA ALA A 102 -16.07 -30.80 7.92
C ALA A 102 -15.80 -30.16 9.29
N ALA A 103 -14.53 -29.90 9.63
CA ALA A 103 -14.14 -29.20 10.85
C ALA A 103 -14.34 -27.67 10.74
N TRP A 104 -14.62 -27.15 9.55
CA TRP A 104 -14.84 -25.72 9.35
C TRP A 104 -16.28 -25.31 9.65
N GLN A 105 -16.44 -24.29 10.49
CA GLN A 105 -17.74 -23.68 10.75
C GLN A 105 -18.29 -22.93 9.51
N TYR A 106 -17.40 -22.40 8.67
CA TYR A 106 -17.72 -21.69 7.43
C TYR A 106 -16.81 -22.17 6.31
N PRO A 107 -17.26 -22.16 5.04
CA PRO A 107 -16.42 -22.61 3.92
C PRO A 107 -15.05 -21.93 3.92
N PRO A 108 -13.93 -22.68 3.81
CA PRO A 108 -12.59 -22.13 3.97
C PRO A 108 -12.26 -21.03 2.94
N PHE A 109 -12.84 -21.10 1.74
CA PHE A 109 -12.68 -20.07 0.71
C PHE A 109 -13.96 -19.24 0.50
N GLY A 110 -14.84 -19.17 1.50
CA GLY A 110 -16.09 -18.38 1.42
C GLY A 110 -15.91 -16.89 1.71
N GLY A 111 -14.95 -16.54 2.58
CA GLY A 111 -14.77 -15.18 3.09
C GLY A 111 -15.97 -14.72 3.92
N GLN A 112 -16.55 -15.59 4.75
CA GLN A 112 -17.77 -15.29 5.51
C GLN A 112 -17.50 -14.20 6.56
N ILE A 113 -18.40 -13.22 6.69
CA ILE A 113 -18.38 -12.28 7.82
C ILE A 113 -19.30 -12.82 8.91
N ALA A 114 -18.79 -12.94 10.12
CA ALA A 114 -19.58 -13.25 11.31
C ALA A 114 -18.94 -12.64 12.55
N ASN A 115 -19.74 -12.14 13.50
CA ASN A 115 -19.25 -11.60 14.79
C ASN A 115 -18.09 -10.60 14.65
N GLY A 116 -18.15 -9.71 13.65
CA GLY A 116 -17.12 -8.69 13.40
C GLY A 116 -15.79 -9.23 12.84
N ARG A 117 -15.78 -10.44 12.26
CA ARG A 117 -14.58 -11.08 11.70
C ARG A 117 -14.85 -11.65 10.32
N VAL A 118 -13.83 -11.64 9.46
CA VAL A 118 -13.80 -12.40 8.21
C VAL A 118 -13.22 -13.79 8.48
N TYR A 119 -13.96 -14.82 8.10
CA TYR A 119 -13.58 -16.21 8.25
C TYR A 119 -13.20 -16.82 6.89
N GLY A 120 -12.07 -17.52 6.88
CA GLY A 120 -11.59 -18.32 5.76
C GLY A 120 -10.09 -18.61 5.86
N ARG A 121 -9.62 -19.59 5.09
CA ARG A 121 -8.21 -19.90 4.92
C ARG A 121 -7.53 -18.71 4.24
N GLY A 122 -6.45 -18.23 4.84
CA GLY A 122 -5.76 -17.03 4.39
C GLY A 122 -6.21 -15.74 5.08
N ALA A 123 -7.39 -15.73 5.73
CA ALA A 123 -7.97 -14.49 6.25
C ALA A 123 -7.11 -13.81 7.33
N GLY A 124 -6.35 -14.59 8.11
CA GLY A 124 -5.28 -14.07 8.96
C GLY A 124 -3.94 -14.16 8.25
N ASP A 125 -3.48 -15.39 8.05
CA ASP A 125 -2.17 -15.75 7.46
C ASP A 125 -2.28 -16.07 5.96
N ASP A 126 -1.92 -15.18 5.04
CA ASP A 126 -1.42 -13.79 5.26
C ASP A 126 -2.18 -12.72 4.45
N LYS A 127 -3.39 -13.06 3.99
CA LYS A 127 -4.18 -12.18 3.12
C LYS A 127 -4.67 -10.92 3.85
N ALA A 128 -4.75 -10.93 5.19
CA ALA A 128 -5.00 -9.72 5.96
C ALA A 128 -3.83 -8.72 5.87
N SER A 129 -2.58 -9.18 5.96
CA SER A 129 -1.42 -8.30 5.81
C SER A 129 -1.34 -7.73 4.39
N VAL A 130 -1.57 -8.56 3.37
CA VAL A 130 -1.67 -8.08 1.98
C VAL A 130 -2.77 -7.02 1.84
N THR A 131 -3.95 -7.27 2.42
CA THR A 131 -5.07 -6.32 2.40
C THR A 131 -4.68 -4.99 3.05
N ALA A 132 -4.08 -5.03 4.24
CA ALA A 132 -3.66 -3.83 4.94
C ALA A 132 -2.61 -3.04 4.16
N GLN A 133 -1.63 -3.73 3.56
CA GLN A 133 -0.57 -3.11 2.75
C GLN A 133 -1.14 -2.46 1.48
N VAL A 134 -1.95 -3.18 0.71
CA VAL A 134 -2.55 -2.68 -0.54
C VAL A 134 -3.51 -1.53 -0.27
N MET A 135 -4.45 -1.69 0.66
CA MET A 135 -5.44 -0.64 0.94
C MET A 135 -4.82 0.57 1.64
N GLY A 136 -3.81 0.38 2.47
CA GLY A 136 -3.03 1.48 3.04
C GLY A 136 -2.27 2.28 1.97
N ALA A 137 -1.65 1.58 1.01
CA ALA A 137 -0.97 2.21 -0.13
C ALA A 137 -1.95 3.00 -1.02
N VAL A 138 -3.13 2.45 -1.29
CA VAL A 138 -4.20 3.12 -2.03
C VAL A 138 -4.71 4.36 -1.28
N ALA A 139 -4.92 4.26 0.04
CA ALA A 139 -5.36 5.39 0.87
C ALA A 139 -4.32 6.53 0.86
N LEU A 140 -3.03 6.19 0.94
CA LEU A 140 -1.93 7.15 0.81
C LEU A 140 -1.94 7.85 -0.56
N ALA A 141 -2.18 7.11 -1.64
CA ALA A 141 -2.28 7.67 -3.00
C ALA A 141 -3.48 8.62 -3.14
N ARG A 142 -4.65 8.26 -2.58
CA ARG A 142 -5.87 9.07 -2.60
C ARG A 142 -5.72 10.43 -1.91
N GLN A 143 -4.94 10.50 -0.84
CA GLN A 143 -4.70 11.75 -0.12
C GLN A 143 -3.68 12.66 -0.81
N THR A 144 -3.12 12.25 -1.95
CA THR A 144 -2.06 12.99 -2.67
C THR A 144 -0.84 13.28 -1.81
N LEU A 145 -0.71 12.61 -0.66
CA LEU A 145 0.48 12.64 0.21
C LEU A 145 1.66 11.94 -0.45
N LEU A 146 1.36 11.06 -1.41
CA LEU A 146 2.34 10.45 -2.30
C LEU A 146 2.63 11.32 -3.53
N ASP A 147 1.83 12.34 -3.80
CA ASP A 147 1.96 13.18 -4.98
C ASP A 147 2.81 14.42 -4.65
N THR A 148 3.66 14.81 -5.60
CA THR A 148 4.43 16.06 -5.61
C THR A 148 3.53 17.31 -5.66
N ARG A 149 2.22 17.14 -5.55
CA ARG A 149 1.18 18.16 -5.43
C ARG A 149 1.49 19.22 -4.41
N TRP A 150 1.93 18.84 -3.21
CA TRP A 150 2.34 19.81 -2.20
C TRP A 150 3.45 20.73 -2.74
N TYR A 151 4.45 20.14 -3.40
CA TYR A 151 5.57 20.87 -3.98
C TYR A 151 5.11 21.79 -5.13
N ARG A 152 4.27 21.27 -6.02
CA ARG A 152 3.70 22.01 -7.16
C ARG A 152 2.78 23.15 -6.72
N ASP A 153 1.97 22.95 -5.70
CA ASP A 153 1.00 23.93 -5.22
C ASP A 153 1.70 25.05 -4.43
N VAL A 154 2.77 24.72 -3.70
CA VAL A 154 3.72 25.68 -3.11
C VAL A 154 4.39 26.51 -4.20
N TRP A 155 4.83 25.87 -5.29
CA TRP A 155 5.46 26.57 -6.42
C TRP A 155 4.47 27.50 -7.15
N ARG A 156 3.23 27.05 -7.39
CA ARG A 156 2.16 27.88 -7.98
C ARG A 156 1.76 29.06 -7.09
N ALA A 157 1.79 28.87 -5.77
CA ALA A 157 1.51 29.95 -4.82
C ALA A 157 2.62 31.02 -4.83
N HIS A 158 3.89 30.61 -4.91
CA HIS A 158 5.02 31.52 -5.07
C HIS A 158 4.98 32.27 -6.41
N ASP A 159 4.78 31.56 -7.54
CA ASP A 159 4.69 32.15 -8.89
C ASP A 159 3.56 33.21 -8.99
N GLY A 160 2.50 33.06 -8.19
CA GLY A 160 1.39 34.00 -8.10
C GLY A 160 1.57 35.17 -7.11
N ASP A 161 2.53 35.09 -6.18
CA ASP A 161 2.87 36.17 -5.24
C ASP A 161 4.37 36.15 -4.88
N PRO A 162 5.22 36.91 -5.60
CA PRO A 162 6.68 36.90 -5.45
C PRO A 162 7.19 37.53 -4.13
N ARG A 163 6.29 37.90 -3.22
CA ARG A 163 6.64 38.34 -1.85
C ARG A 163 6.66 37.17 -0.87
N LEU A 164 6.10 36.02 -1.24
CA LEU A 164 6.21 34.79 -0.45
C LEU A 164 7.66 34.29 -0.52
N PRO A 165 8.19 33.70 0.56
CA PRO A 165 9.55 33.16 0.55
C PRO A 165 9.69 32.00 -0.45
N GLU A 166 10.80 32.00 -1.20
CA GLU A 166 11.18 30.94 -2.14
C GLU A 166 11.19 29.56 -1.45
N PRO A 167 10.60 28.50 -2.04
CA PRO A 167 10.51 27.17 -1.46
C PRO A 167 11.88 26.54 -1.11
N GLU A 168 12.94 27.06 -1.72
CA GLU A 168 14.34 26.65 -1.58
C GLU A 168 14.98 27.02 -0.23
N GLN A 169 14.34 27.87 0.59
CA GLN A 169 14.87 28.27 1.92
C GLN A 169 14.60 27.26 3.05
N ASN A 170 14.36 25.99 2.72
CA ASN A 170 14.31 24.90 3.69
C ASN A 170 15.67 24.18 3.70
N ASP A 171 16.52 24.51 4.68
CA ASP A 171 17.89 23.97 4.86
C ASP A 171 17.99 22.43 4.83
N ALA A 172 16.87 21.72 4.99
CA ALA A 172 16.77 20.27 4.87
C ALA A 172 16.95 19.75 3.42
N LEU A 173 16.62 20.54 2.40
CA LEU A 173 16.79 20.17 0.98
C LEU A 173 18.20 20.49 0.47
N ALA A 174 18.79 21.61 0.90
CA ALA A 174 20.14 22.04 0.49
C ALA A 174 21.24 21.02 0.86
N ARG A 175 21.04 20.25 1.93
CA ARG A 175 21.97 19.19 2.37
C ARG A 175 21.81 17.87 1.62
N LEU A 176 20.67 17.64 0.97
CA LEU A 176 20.42 16.44 0.16
C LEU A 176 20.91 16.64 -1.28
N ILE A 177 20.85 17.87 -1.79
CA ILE A 177 21.35 18.24 -3.12
C ILE A 177 22.90 18.23 -3.17
N GLN A 178 23.58 18.60 -2.09
CA GLN A 178 25.06 18.58 -2.01
C GLN A 178 25.70 17.18 -1.89
N LEU A 179 24.93 16.09 -1.94
CA LEU A 179 25.46 14.71 -1.96
C LEU A 179 25.34 14.05 -3.35
N GLU A 180 24.79 14.76 -4.34
CA GLU A 180 24.73 14.29 -5.73
C GLU A 180 25.66 15.07 -6.67
N ASP A 181 26.30 16.14 -6.18
CA ASP A 181 27.33 16.89 -6.89
C ASP A 181 28.60 17.03 -6.00
N ASP A 182 29.58 16.12 -6.15
CA ASP A 182 30.96 16.12 -5.59
C ASP A 182 31.20 16.17 -4.06
#